data_AF-A0A5K1EEF5-F1
#
_entry.id   AF-A0A5K1EEF5-F1
#
_cell.length_a   1.000
_cell.length_b   1.000
_cell.length_c   1.000
_cell.angle_alpha   90.00
_cell.angle_beta   90.00
_cell.angle_gamma   90.00
#
_symmetry.space_group_name_H-M   'P 1'
#
loop_
_entity.id
_entity.type
_entity.pdbx_description
1 polymer ?
#
loop_
_entity_poly.entity_id
_entity_poly.type
_entity_poly.pdbx_seq_one_letter_code
_entity_poly.pdbx_strand_id
1 'polypeptide(L)' 'GGLLNATCGNATELIIAILALAKGKMEVVKCSLLGSVLSNMLLVLGTSLFLGGLKNMGKEQKFDQ' A
#
# COMPACT_ATOMS: atom_id res chain seq x y z
N GLY A 1 16.21 8.90 7.06
CA GLY A 1 15.61 7.56 7.17
C GLY A 1 14.46 7.34 6.19
N GLY A 2 13.53 8.28 6.04
CA GLY A 2 12.28 8.07 5.28
C GLY A 2 12.45 7.68 3.81
N LEU A 3 13.45 8.21 3.10
CA LEU A 3 13.69 7.87 1.69
C LEU A 3 14.04 6.40 1.49
N LEU A 4 14.93 5.86 2.34
CA LEU A 4 15.31 4.45 2.32
C LEU A 4 14.15 3.53 2.71
N ASN A 5 13.30 3.95 3.65
CA ASN A 5 12.12 3.19 4.04
C ASN A 5 11.06 3.13 2.92
N ALA A 6 10.87 4.24 2.19
CA ALA A 6 9.98 4.27 1.03
C ALA A 6 10.53 3.41 -0.12
N THR A 7 11.83 3.51 -0.40
CA THR A 7 12.46 2.78 -1.51
C THR A 7 12.62 1.29 -1.21
N CYS A 8 13.13 0.89 -0.04
CA CYS A 8 13.26 -0.53 0.33
C CYS A 8 11.91 -1.15 0.70
N GLY A 9 11.04 -0.43 1.41
CA GLY A 9 9.72 -0.94 1.81
C GLY A 9 8.81 -1.22 0.62
N ASN A 10 9.02 -0.52 -0.50
CA ASN A 10 8.27 -0.70 -1.75
C ASN A 10 9.15 -1.23 -2.91
N ALA A 11 10.37 -1.71 -2.63
CA ALA A 11 11.34 -2.10 -3.66
C ALA A 11 10.81 -3.23 -4.55
N THR A 12 10.14 -4.21 -3.95
CA THR A 12 9.60 -5.38 -4.66
C THR A 12 8.54 -4.97 -5.70
N GLU A 13 7.59 -4.12 -5.32
CA GLU A 13 6.56 -3.60 -6.24
C GLU A 13 7.18 -2.72 -7.34
N LEU A 14 8.18 -1.90 -7.00
CA LEU A 14 8.90 -1.07 -7.97
C LEU A 14 9.66 -1.93 -9.00
N ILE A 15 10.33 -2.99 -8.58
CA ILE A 15 11.06 -3.92 -9.47
C ILE A 15 10.08 -4.62 -10.42
N ILE A 16 8.95 -5.10 -9.91
CA ILE A 16 7.92 -5.77 -10.73
C ILE A 16 7.33 -4.79 -11.76
N ALA A 17 7.06 -3.55 -11.36
CA ALA A 17 6.57 -2.51 -12.27
C ALA A 17 7.58 -2.19 -13.38
N ILE A 18 8.87 -2.05 -13.05
CA ILE A 18 9.94 -1.80 -14.03
C ILE A 18 10.10 -2.98 -15.01
N LEU A 19 10.06 -4.22 -14.52
CA LEU A 19 10.14 -5.42 -15.37
C LEU A 19 8.92 -5.58 -16.29
N ALA A 20 7.72 -5.20 -15.83
CA ALA A 20 6.51 -5.19 -16.64
C ALA A 20 6.54 -4.11 -17.74
N LEU A 21 7.07 -2.92 -17.41
CA LEU A 21 7.35 -1.85 -18.36
C LEU A 21 8.38 -2.28 -19.41
N ALA A 22 9.46 -2.94 -19.00
CA ALA A 22 10.51 -3.42 -19.90
C ALA A 22 10.00 -4.46 -20.92
N LYS A 23 8.92 -5.19 -20.60
CA LYS A 23 8.22 -6.11 -21.50
C LYS A 23 7.14 -5.44 -22.37
N GLY A 24 7.03 -4.11 -22.34
CA GLY A 24 6.04 -3.35 -23.10
C GLY A 24 4.60 -3.51 -22.60
N LYS A 25 4.38 -4.10 -21.40
CA LYS A 25 3.05 -4.35 -20.84
C LYS A 25 2.51 -3.13 -20.10
N MET A 26 2.23 -2.06 -20.85
CA MET A 26 1.76 -0.79 -20.30
C MET A 26 0.47 -0.91 -19.49
N GLU A 27 -0.44 -1.80 -19.89
CA GLU A 27 -1.67 -2.08 -19.11
C GLU A 27 -1.35 -2.65 -17.72
N VAL A 28 -0.41 -3.60 -17.63
CA VAL A 28 -0.05 -4.23 -16.36
C VAL A 28 0.51 -3.20 -15.38
N VAL A 29 1.30 -2.24 -15.86
CA VAL A 29 1.84 -1.18 -15.00
C VAL A 29 0.76 -0.21 -14.53
N LYS A 30 -0.17 0.17 -15.41
CA LYS A 30 -1.32 1.00 -15.01
C LYS A 30 -2.20 0.29 -13.97
N CYS A 31 -2.53 -0.98 -14.21
CA CYS A 31 -3.27 -1.80 -13.25
C CYS A 31 -2.50 -1.98 -11.93
N SER A 32 -1.18 -2.14 -11.98
CA SER A 32 -0.34 -2.28 -10.77
C SER A 32 -0.29 -0.98 -9.95
N LEU A 33 -0.20 0.18 -10.58
CA LEU A 33 -0.23 1.48 -9.89
C LEU A 33 -1.59 1.73 -9.25
N LEU A 34 -2.69 1.48 -9.98
CA LEU A 34 -4.04 1.57 -9.41
C LEU A 34 -4.24 0.55 -8.29
N GLY A 35 -3.75 -0.67 -8.47
CA GLY A 35 -3.80 -1.73 -7.47
C GLY A 35 -3.03 -1.37 -6.19
N SER A 36 -1.86 -0.74 -6.30
CA SER A 36 -1.06 -0.32 -5.14
C SER A 36 -1.76 0.79 -4.34
N VAL A 37 -2.34 1.79 -5.02
CA VAL A 37 -3.14 2.85 -4.37
C VAL A 37 -4.39 2.27 -3.68
N LEU A 38 -5.14 1.42 -4.38
CA LEU A 38 -6.34 0.76 -3.84
C LEU A 38 -5.99 -0.16 -2.67
N SER A 39 -4.89 -0.92 -2.75
CA SER A 39 -4.42 -1.79 -1.66
C SER A 39 -4.10 -0.98 -0.41
N ASN A 40 -3.34 0.11 -0.53
CA ASN A 40 -3.03 0.95 0.62
C ASN A 40 -4.28 1.61 1.22
N MET A 41 -5.19 2.11 0.38
CA MET A 41 -6.37 2.85 0.84
C MET A 41 -7.52 1.96 1.33
N LEU A 42 -7.72 0.77 0.76
CA LEU A 42 -8.83 -0.11 1.13
C LEU A 42 -8.37 -1.29 1.95
N LEU A 43 -7.31 -1.99 1.52
CA LEU A 43 -6.88 -3.21 2.18
C LEU A 43 -6.12 -2.88 3.46
N VAL A 44 -5.05 -2.09 3.38
CA VAL A 44 -4.21 -1.76 4.54
C VAL A 44 -4.96 -0.86 5.51
N LEU A 45 -5.50 0.27 5.03
CA LEU A 45 -6.29 1.16 5.88
C LEU A 45 -7.57 0.47 6.41
N GLY A 46 -8.32 -0.23 5.56
CA GLY A 46 -9.54 -0.92 5.99
C GLY A 46 -9.28 -2.02 7.02
N THR A 47 -8.25 -2.85 6.83
CA THR A 47 -7.90 -3.89 7.82
C THR A 47 -7.35 -3.30 9.12
N SER A 48 -6.57 -2.22 9.06
CA SER A 48 -6.08 -1.54 10.27
C SER A 48 -7.21 -0.88 11.06
N LEU A 49 -8.19 -0.27 10.39
CA LEU A 49 -9.41 0.24 11.03
C LEU A 49 -10.28 -0.90 11.58
N PHE A 50 -10.45 -1.98 10.82
CA PHE A 50 -11.27 -3.11 11.23
C PHE A 50 -10.67 -3.86 12.43
N LEU A 51 -9.41 -4.27 12.35
CA LEU A 51 -8.73 -5.00 13.44
C LEU A 51 -8.41 -4.09 14.63
N GLY A 52 -8.03 -2.84 14.36
CA GLY A 52 -7.82 -1.84 15.41
C GLY A 52 -9.12 -1.54 16.17
N GLY A 53 -10.24 -1.41 15.45
CA GLY A 53 -11.56 -1.18 16.02
C GLY A 53 -12.09 -2.40 16.77
N LEU A 54 -11.85 -3.61 16.27
CA LEU A 54 -12.21 -4.85 16.95
C LEU A 54 -11.43 -5.02 18.26
N LYS A 55 -10.16 -4.63 18.28
CA LYS A 55 -9.30 -4.67 19.48
C LYS A 55 -9.64 -3.55 20.48
N ASN A 56 -10.11 -2.39 20.00
CA ASN A 56 -10.45 -1.23 20.82
C ASN A 56 -11.97 -0.95 20.82
N MET A 57 -12.80 -2.00 20.85
CA MET A 57 -14.26 -1.92 20.67
C MET A 57 -15.01 -1.03 21.70
N GLY A 58 -14.32 -0.51 22.72
CA GLY A 58 -14.84 0.44 23.70
C GLY A 58 -13.96 1.69 23.93
N LYS A 59 -12.96 1.95 23.09
CA LYS A 59 -12.09 3.14 23.16
C LYS A 59 -11.94 3.75 21.77
N GLU A 60 -12.17 5.05 21.67
CA GLU A 60 -11.94 5.78 20.42
C GLU A 60 -10.46 5.63 20.01
N GLN A 61 -10.21 5.13 18.80
CA GLN A 61 -8.88 5.19 18.20
C GLN A 61 -8.59 6.65 17.82
N LYS A 62 -7.80 7.34 18.65
CA LYS A 62 -7.27 8.65 18.28
C LYS A 62 -6.17 8.48 17.23
N PHE A 63 -6.40 9.02 16.05
CA PHE A 63 -5.45 9.04 14.93
C PHE A 63 -4.71 10.37 14.79
N ASP A 64 -5.13 11.37 15.55
CA ASP A 64 -4.52 12.70 15.59
C ASP A 64 -3.49 12.75 16.72
N GLN A 65 -2.26 13.19 16.39
CA GLN A 65 -1.19 13.45 17.36
C GLN A 65 -0.97 14.95 17.48
#